data_AF-A0A1I5KVJ6-F1
#
_entry.id   AF-A0A1I5KVJ6-F1
#
_cell.length_a   1.000
_cell.length_b   1.000
_cell.length_c   1.000
_cell.angle_alpha   90.00
_cell.angle_beta   90.00
_cell.angle_gamma   90.00
#
_symmetry.space_group_name_H-M   'P 1'
#
loop_
_entity.id
_entity.type
_entity.pdbx_description
1 polymer ?
#
loop_
_entity_poly.entity_id
_entity_poly.type
_entity_poly.pdbx_seq_one_letter_code
_entity_poly.pdbx_strand_id
1 'polypeptide(L)'
;MRVLITGWPSFLHGEATAGDVLSMQHLAAELTARDIRNETAWSPRFVPGTLGLDDARPADYTHLVFVCGPAHGWQVSGLHSRFPDCTRVAIGVSVLDGADPAVTGFHRVLPRDGDGEPAVDLSAPADAREVPVVGVVLAPGQPEYGDSRRHEEVHAELRSWLNELDGAVLELDTRLTGDDWRLCSTVDEFIALVDRVDVMVTTRLHGLVLALSRGKPVLAVDPVRGGGKVSAQADAWQWPALLQPYQLLGDDSRSLLDRWWVWCLRAAGKSAARQSSTTSSPLLAAGVDALLAERERV
;
A
#
# COMPACT_ATOMS: atom_id res chain seq x y z
N MET A 1 3.65 14.25 -34.83
CA MET A 1 2.76 13.29 -34.16
C MET A 1 2.52 13.76 -32.73
N ARG A 2 1.29 13.72 -32.24
CA ARG A 2 0.92 13.93 -30.83
C ARG A 2 -0.08 12.85 -30.42
N VAL A 3 0.23 12.15 -29.33
CA VAL A 3 -0.46 10.93 -28.89
C VAL A 3 -1.20 11.21 -27.58
N LEU A 4 -2.49 10.87 -27.52
CA LEU A 4 -3.21 10.74 -26.25
C LEU A 4 -3.19 9.27 -25.83
N ILE A 5 -2.63 8.99 -24.66
CA ILE A 5 -2.62 7.66 -24.06
C ILE A 5 -3.83 7.55 -23.13
N THR A 6 -4.58 6.49 -23.30
CA THR A 6 -5.77 6.15 -22.51
C THR A 6 -5.73 4.69 -22.10
N GLY A 7 -6.49 4.35 -21.06
CA GLY A 7 -6.75 2.99 -20.61
C GLY A 7 -7.97 3.00 -19.70
N TRP A 8 -8.27 1.88 -19.04
CA TRP A 8 -9.30 1.84 -18.00
C TRP A 8 -9.13 2.92 -16.91
N PRO A 9 -7.90 3.24 -16.42
CA PRO A 9 -7.67 4.34 -15.48
C PRO A 9 -8.06 5.73 -15.97
N SER A 10 -8.32 5.92 -17.27
CA SER A 10 -8.72 7.20 -17.86
C SER A 10 -10.22 7.50 -17.71
N PHE A 11 -11.06 6.48 -17.50
CA PHE A 11 -12.50 6.65 -17.35
C PHE A 11 -12.87 7.05 -15.93
N LEU A 12 -13.89 7.92 -15.75
CA LEU A 12 -14.29 8.44 -14.44
C LEU A 12 -14.51 7.36 -13.36
N HIS A 13 -15.11 6.23 -13.77
CA HIS A 13 -15.39 5.07 -12.93
C HIS A 13 -14.64 3.81 -13.40
N GLY A 14 -13.62 3.98 -14.24
CA GLY A 14 -12.76 2.87 -14.64
C GLY A 14 -11.86 2.45 -13.49
N GLU A 15 -11.65 1.15 -13.36
CA GLU A 15 -10.70 0.61 -12.39
C GLU A 15 -9.27 0.95 -12.81
N ALA A 16 -8.43 1.27 -11.82
CA ALA A 16 -7.01 1.45 -12.01
C ALA A 16 -6.25 0.38 -11.23
N THR A 17 -5.71 -0.61 -11.93
CA THR A 17 -4.82 -1.60 -11.33
C THR A 17 -3.35 -1.19 -11.53
N ALA A 18 -2.44 -1.77 -10.74
CA ALA A 18 -1.01 -1.56 -10.93
C ALA A 18 -0.55 -1.93 -12.35
N GLY A 19 -1.12 -3.00 -12.94
CA GLY A 19 -0.80 -3.43 -14.30
C GLY A 19 -1.23 -2.42 -15.36
N ASP A 20 -2.43 -1.83 -15.23
CA ASP A 20 -2.92 -0.81 -16.17
C ASP A 20 -2.05 0.44 -16.13
N VAL A 21 -1.76 0.92 -14.91
CA VAL A 21 -0.97 2.13 -14.69
C VAL A 21 0.45 1.97 -15.22
N LEU A 22 1.11 0.84 -14.90
CA LEU A 22 2.46 0.54 -15.40
C LEU A 22 2.49 0.46 -16.93
N SER A 23 1.51 -0.22 -17.54
CA SER A 23 1.44 -0.35 -19.00
C SER A 23 1.32 1.02 -19.69
N MET A 24 0.46 1.90 -19.16
CA MET A 24 0.30 3.27 -19.67
C MET A 24 1.58 4.10 -19.48
N GLN A 25 2.23 3.99 -18.32
CA GLN A 25 3.48 4.69 -18.01
C GLN A 25 4.64 4.23 -18.89
N HIS A 26 4.77 2.93 -19.15
CA HIS A 26 5.82 2.40 -20.03
C HIS A 26 5.65 2.88 -21.46
N LEU A 27 4.42 2.89 -21.99
CA LEU A 27 4.18 3.45 -23.31
C LEU A 27 4.54 4.94 -23.35
N ALA A 28 4.15 5.72 -22.33
CA ALA A 28 4.48 7.14 -22.25
C ALA A 28 6.00 7.37 -22.21
N ALA A 29 6.72 6.59 -21.41
CA ALA A 29 8.17 6.63 -21.31
C ALA A 29 8.84 6.29 -22.64
N GLU A 30 8.40 5.22 -23.32
CA GLU A 30 8.95 4.79 -24.61
C GLU A 30 8.69 5.81 -25.73
N LEU A 31 7.50 6.40 -25.77
CA LEU A 31 7.19 7.48 -26.71
C LEU A 31 8.07 8.71 -26.44
N THR A 32 8.24 9.09 -25.17
CA THR A 32 9.10 10.21 -24.77
C THR A 32 10.55 9.98 -25.13
N ALA A 33 11.08 8.76 -24.90
CA ALA A 33 12.45 8.38 -25.25
C ALA A 33 12.73 8.48 -26.76
N ARG A 34 11.69 8.39 -27.59
CA ARG A 34 11.74 8.55 -29.05
C ARG A 34 11.37 9.95 -29.54
N ASP A 35 11.33 10.93 -28.63
CA ASP A 35 10.97 12.33 -28.90
C ASP A 35 9.56 12.50 -29.53
N ILE A 36 8.63 11.62 -29.14
CA ILE A 36 7.23 11.68 -29.55
C ILE A 36 6.43 12.38 -28.46
N ARG A 37 5.80 13.51 -28.82
CA ARG A 37 4.88 14.24 -27.94
C ARG A 37 3.71 13.35 -27.54
N ASN A 38 3.52 13.16 -26.25
CA ASN A 38 2.45 12.36 -25.69
C ASN A 38 1.91 12.99 -24.40
N GLU A 39 0.63 12.74 -24.12
CA GLU A 39 -0.03 13.05 -22.86
C GLU A 39 -0.87 11.84 -22.45
N THR A 40 -1.00 11.62 -21.14
CA THR A 40 -1.80 10.51 -20.60
C THR A 40 -3.02 11.07 -19.88
N ALA A 41 -4.19 10.57 -20.23
CA ALA A 41 -5.43 10.92 -19.54
C ALA A 41 -5.64 10.03 -18.31
N TRP A 42 -6.01 10.64 -17.18
CA TRP A 42 -6.33 9.94 -15.95
C TRP A 42 -7.71 10.34 -15.45
N SER A 43 -8.39 9.42 -14.78
CA SER A 43 -9.61 9.76 -14.04
C SER A 43 -9.27 10.75 -12.93
N PRO A 44 -10.05 11.84 -12.75
CA PRO A 44 -9.86 12.77 -11.65
C PRO A 44 -10.12 12.14 -10.28
N ARG A 45 -10.76 10.96 -10.23
CA ARG A 45 -10.90 10.17 -9.00
C ARG A 45 -9.66 9.37 -8.65
N PHE A 46 -8.80 9.07 -9.62
CA PHE A 46 -7.57 8.31 -9.42
C PHE A 46 -6.37 9.25 -9.27
N VAL A 47 -6.15 10.15 -10.24
CA VAL A 47 -5.07 11.15 -10.19
C VAL A 47 -5.65 12.56 -10.33
N PRO A 48 -6.12 13.19 -9.24
CA PRO A 48 -6.73 14.51 -9.29
C PRO A 48 -5.74 15.57 -9.78
N GLY A 49 -6.26 16.58 -10.49
CA GLY A 49 -5.47 17.71 -10.98
C GLY A 49 -4.59 17.43 -12.22
N THR A 50 -4.71 16.24 -12.82
CA THR A 50 -4.07 15.90 -14.09
C THR A 50 -5.07 15.96 -15.25
N LEU A 51 -4.59 15.78 -16.49
CA LEU A 51 -5.44 15.79 -17.69
C LEU A 51 -6.52 14.71 -17.59
N GLY A 52 -7.79 15.13 -17.50
CA GLY A 52 -8.94 14.23 -17.62
C GLY A 52 -9.23 13.87 -19.08
N LEU A 53 -9.79 12.68 -19.30
CA LEU A 53 -10.23 12.27 -20.64
C LEU A 53 -11.27 13.25 -21.23
N ASP A 54 -12.14 13.80 -20.38
CA ASP A 54 -13.16 14.77 -20.79
C ASP A 54 -12.60 16.16 -21.13
N ASP A 55 -11.43 16.49 -20.59
CA ASP A 55 -10.73 17.76 -20.87
C ASP A 55 -9.79 17.67 -22.08
N ALA A 56 -9.41 16.45 -22.48
CA ALA A 56 -8.61 16.21 -23.67
C ALA A 56 -9.41 16.56 -24.93
N ARG A 57 -9.00 17.63 -25.63
CA ARG A 57 -9.64 18.09 -26.87
C ARG A 57 -9.18 17.25 -28.06
N PRO A 58 -10.07 16.59 -28.82
CA PRO A 58 -9.68 15.70 -29.92
C PRO A 58 -8.77 16.35 -30.98
N ALA A 59 -9.01 17.62 -31.32
CA ALA A 59 -8.22 18.35 -32.30
C ALA A 59 -6.74 18.59 -31.90
N ASP A 60 -6.41 18.44 -30.61
CA ASP A 60 -5.03 18.58 -30.11
C ASP A 60 -4.17 17.35 -30.40
N TYR A 61 -4.79 16.22 -30.77
CA TYR A 61 -4.14 14.92 -30.93
C TYR A 61 -4.27 14.40 -32.35
N THR A 62 -3.24 13.69 -32.78
CA THR A 62 -3.23 12.98 -34.07
C THR A 62 -3.49 11.48 -33.90
N HIS A 63 -3.20 10.96 -32.71
CA HIS A 63 -3.29 9.55 -32.38
C HIS A 63 -3.94 9.40 -31.00
N LEU A 64 -4.79 8.39 -30.89
CA LEU A 64 -5.39 7.94 -29.64
C LEU A 64 -4.93 6.51 -29.41
N VAL A 65 -4.36 6.23 -28.25
CA VAL A 65 -3.94 4.88 -27.88
C VAL A 65 -4.73 4.40 -26.68
N PHE A 66 -5.30 3.20 -26.77
CA PHE A 66 -5.88 2.49 -25.63
C PHE A 66 -4.94 1.37 -25.20
N VAL A 67 -4.55 1.36 -23.93
CA VAL A 67 -3.49 0.50 -23.39
C VAL A 67 -4.05 -0.40 -22.29
N CYS A 68 -3.67 -1.68 -22.34
CA CYS A 68 -3.99 -2.67 -21.32
C CYS A 68 -5.51 -2.93 -21.15
N GLY A 69 -5.80 -4.03 -20.46
CA GLY A 69 -7.16 -4.46 -20.15
C GLY A 69 -7.95 -4.96 -21.36
N PRO A 70 -9.20 -5.37 -21.16
CA PRO A 70 -10.06 -5.80 -22.25
C PRO A 70 -10.44 -4.61 -23.14
N ALA A 71 -10.31 -4.75 -24.45
CA ALA A 71 -10.84 -3.79 -25.43
C ALA A 71 -12.34 -4.03 -25.64
N HIS A 72 -13.14 -3.78 -24.60
CA HIS A 72 -14.56 -4.12 -24.57
C HIS A 72 -15.41 -2.99 -23.96
N GLY A 73 -16.69 -2.97 -24.33
CA GLY A 73 -17.70 -2.16 -23.67
C GLY A 73 -17.87 -0.75 -24.24
N TRP A 74 -18.96 -0.10 -23.84
CA TRP A 74 -19.38 1.19 -24.40
C TRP A 74 -18.39 2.32 -24.14
N GLN A 75 -17.60 2.26 -23.07
CA GLN A 75 -16.59 3.27 -22.73
C GLN A 75 -15.47 3.29 -23.77
N VAL A 76 -14.96 2.10 -24.13
CA VAL A 76 -13.95 1.93 -25.18
C VAL A 76 -14.53 2.32 -26.53
N SER A 77 -15.75 1.86 -26.86
CA SER A 77 -16.43 2.27 -28.10
C SER A 77 -16.67 3.79 -28.18
N GLY A 78 -16.93 4.44 -27.04
CA GLY A 78 -17.12 5.89 -26.93
C GLY A 78 -15.87 6.70 -27.29
N LEU A 79 -14.68 6.13 -27.10
CA LEU A 79 -13.43 6.76 -27.54
C LEU A 79 -13.40 6.96 -29.05
N HIS A 80 -13.95 6.00 -29.82
CA HIS A 80 -13.99 6.08 -31.28
C HIS A 80 -14.84 7.26 -31.75
N SER A 81 -15.99 7.45 -31.10
CA SER A 81 -16.89 8.57 -31.38
C SER A 81 -16.32 9.92 -30.95
N ARG A 82 -15.56 9.95 -29.84
CA ARG A 82 -14.97 11.18 -29.31
C ARG A 82 -13.74 11.62 -30.10
N PHE A 83 -12.95 10.67 -30.61
CA PHE A 83 -11.72 10.93 -31.36
C PHE A 83 -11.81 10.36 -32.79
N PRO A 84 -12.77 10.82 -33.61
CA PRO A 84 -13.05 10.25 -34.93
C PRO A 84 -11.89 10.48 -35.92
N ASP A 85 -11.22 11.63 -35.81
CA ASP A 85 -10.14 12.05 -36.71
C ASP A 85 -8.75 11.55 -36.28
N CYS A 86 -8.63 10.96 -35.09
CA CYS A 86 -7.38 10.39 -34.61
C CYS A 86 -7.11 9.03 -35.24
N THR A 87 -5.83 8.72 -35.46
CA THR A 87 -5.41 7.33 -35.66
C THR A 87 -5.51 6.58 -34.33
N ARG A 88 -6.55 5.78 -34.19
CA ARG A 88 -6.84 4.94 -33.02
C ARG A 88 -6.09 3.61 -33.04
N VAL A 89 -5.34 3.31 -31.99
CA VAL A 89 -4.56 2.07 -31.82
C VAL A 89 -4.85 1.46 -30.44
N ALA A 90 -5.03 0.15 -30.37
CA ALA A 90 -5.06 -0.59 -29.11
C ALA A 90 -3.75 -1.37 -28.94
N ILE A 91 -3.10 -1.29 -27.78
CA ILE A 91 -1.80 -1.93 -27.52
C ILE A 91 -1.85 -2.71 -26.20
N GLY A 92 -1.43 -3.98 -26.24
CA GLY A 92 -1.36 -4.83 -25.06
C GLY A 92 -2.74 -5.14 -24.47
N VAL A 93 -3.78 -5.16 -25.30
CA VAL A 93 -5.15 -5.39 -24.86
C VAL A 93 -5.52 -6.87 -24.90
N SER A 94 -6.48 -7.26 -24.07
CA SER A 94 -7.18 -8.55 -24.20
C SER A 94 -8.30 -8.41 -25.22
N VAL A 95 -8.35 -9.31 -26.21
CA VAL A 95 -9.41 -9.35 -27.24
C VAL A 95 -10.28 -10.57 -27.00
N LEU A 96 -11.48 -10.35 -26.45
CA LEU A 96 -12.45 -11.40 -26.14
C LEU A 96 -13.25 -11.84 -27.38
N ASP A 97 -13.64 -10.88 -28.21
CA ASP A 97 -14.31 -11.07 -29.48
C ASP A 97 -13.75 -10.06 -30.49
N GLY A 98 -13.09 -10.56 -31.54
CA GLY A 98 -12.51 -9.72 -32.59
C GLY A 98 -13.55 -8.92 -33.39
N ALA A 99 -14.82 -9.31 -33.36
CA ALA A 99 -15.91 -8.62 -34.03
C ALA A 99 -16.56 -7.52 -33.18
N ASP A 100 -16.19 -7.38 -31.90
CA ASP A 100 -16.75 -6.36 -31.02
C ASP A 100 -16.49 -4.93 -31.58
N PRO A 101 -17.51 -4.05 -31.65
CA PRO A 101 -17.34 -2.64 -32.00
C PRO A 101 -16.24 -1.91 -31.20
N ALA A 102 -16.03 -2.28 -29.94
CA ALA A 102 -14.96 -1.73 -29.12
C ALA A 102 -13.58 -2.06 -29.68
N VAL A 103 -13.40 -3.25 -30.26
CA VAL A 103 -12.17 -3.70 -30.91
C VAL A 103 -12.07 -3.13 -32.33
N THR A 104 -13.12 -3.30 -33.14
CA THR A 104 -13.12 -2.96 -34.57
C THR A 104 -13.08 -1.45 -34.85
N GLY A 105 -13.41 -0.61 -33.87
CA GLY A 105 -13.24 0.83 -33.98
C GLY A 105 -11.79 1.32 -33.94
N PHE A 106 -10.84 0.48 -33.51
CA PHE A 106 -9.40 0.76 -33.62
C PHE A 106 -8.89 0.43 -35.03
N HIS A 107 -8.03 1.27 -35.58
CA HIS A 107 -7.41 1.02 -36.89
C HIS A 107 -6.31 -0.05 -36.82
N ARG A 108 -5.72 -0.23 -35.63
CA ARG A 108 -4.70 -1.22 -35.32
C ARG A 108 -4.92 -1.75 -33.91
N VAL A 109 -4.86 -3.08 -33.77
CA VAL A 109 -4.95 -3.77 -32.49
C VAL A 109 -3.72 -4.66 -32.37
N LEU A 110 -2.96 -4.45 -31.30
CA LEU A 110 -1.82 -5.29 -30.92
C LEU A 110 -2.25 -6.02 -29.63
N PRO A 111 -2.91 -7.18 -29.74
CA PRO A 111 -3.41 -7.90 -28.58
C PRO A 111 -2.25 -8.54 -27.82
N ARG A 112 -2.40 -8.66 -26.49
CA ARG A 112 -1.53 -9.53 -25.68
C ARG A 112 -2.11 -10.94 -25.51
N ASP A 113 -3.43 -11.08 -25.62
CA ASP A 113 -4.16 -12.33 -25.49
C ASP A 113 -5.47 -12.28 -26.30
N GLY A 114 -6.02 -13.45 -26.62
CA GLY A 114 -7.18 -13.65 -27.50
C GLY A 114 -6.98 -14.89 -28.39
N ASP A 115 -7.44 -14.81 -29.65
CA ASP A 115 -7.33 -15.92 -30.62
C ASP A 115 -5.90 -16.17 -31.17
N GLY A 116 -4.94 -15.31 -30.82
CA GLY A 116 -3.55 -15.37 -31.29
C GLY A 116 -2.56 -15.90 -30.25
N GLU A 117 -1.28 -15.95 -30.63
CA GLU A 117 -0.20 -16.26 -29.68
C GLU A 117 -0.13 -15.20 -28.57
N PRO A 118 -0.06 -15.61 -27.30
CA PRO A 118 0.02 -14.68 -26.19
C PRO A 118 1.36 -13.92 -26.21
N ALA A 119 1.30 -12.63 -25.90
CA ALA A 119 2.47 -11.77 -25.75
C ALA A 119 2.71 -11.43 -24.28
N VAL A 120 3.96 -11.12 -23.94
CA VAL A 120 4.32 -10.61 -22.62
C VAL A 120 3.61 -9.28 -22.37
N ASP A 121 3.02 -9.15 -21.19
CA ASP A 121 2.26 -7.96 -20.81
C ASP A 121 3.16 -6.72 -20.67
N LEU A 122 2.62 -5.56 -21.03
CA LEU A 122 3.35 -4.29 -20.97
C LEU A 122 3.75 -3.89 -19.55
N SER A 123 3.11 -4.42 -18.51
CA SER A 123 3.47 -4.15 -17.11
C SER A 123 4.74 -4.88 -16.63
N ALA A 124 5.24 -5.87 -17.38
CA ALA A 124 6.33 -6.73 -16.92
C ALA A 124 7.71 -6.04 -16.72
N PRO A 125 8.18 -5.14 -17.62
CA PRO A 125 9.44 -4.44 -17.41
C PRO A 125 9.21 -3.10 -16.69
N ALA A 126 8.87 -3.13 -15.40
CA ALA A 126 8.67 -1.93 -14.59
C ALA A 126 9.82 -1.65 -13.64
N ASP A 127 10.60 -0.61 -13.95
CA ASP A 127 11.45 0.06 -12.95
C ASP A 127 10.53 0.82 -11.99
N ALA A 128 10.12 0.16 -10.91
CA ALA A 128 9.36 0.79 -9.84
C ALA A 128 10.29 1.50 -8.85
N ARG A 129 9.89 2.69 -8.40
CA ARG A 129 10.58 3.36 -7.29
C ARG A 129 10.47 2.52 -6.03
N GLU A 130 11.59 2.36 -5.32
CA GLU A 130 11.60 1.76 -3.99
C GLU A 130 10.85 2.64 -2.99
N VAL A 131 9.87 2.06 -2.31
CA VAL A 131 9.07 2.68 -1.24
C VAL A 131 9.20 1.84 0.03
N PRO A 132 9.14 2.45 1.22
CA PRO A 132 9.20 1.70 2.47
C PRO A 132 7.98 0.79 2.62
N VAL A 133 8.19 -0.44 3.10
CA VAL A 133 7.12 -1.37 3.46
C VAL A 133 6.72 -1.15 4.92
N VAL A 134 5.44 -0.83 5.15
CA VAL A 134 4.89 -0.50 6.47
C VAL A 134 3.99 -1.62 6.95
N GLY A 135 4.39 -2.33 7.99
CA GLY A 135 3.50 -3.25 8.69
C GLY A 135 2.57 -2.49 9.62
N VAL A 136 1.27 -2.78 9.60
CA VAL A 136 0.29 -2.14 10.50
C VAL A 136 -0.42 -3.20 11.33
N VAL A 137 -0.24 -3.16 12.65
CA VAL A 137 -0.91 -4.08 13.59
C VAL A 137 -1.73 -3.28 14.58
N LEU A 138 -3.06 -3.30 14.45
CA LEU A 138 -3.97 -2.62 15.36
C LEU A 138 -4.56 -3.56 16.42
N ALA A 139 -4.67 -3.09 17.65
CA ALA A 139 -5.32 -3.85 18.72
C ALA A 139 -6.85 -3.84 18.58
N PRO A 140 -7.58 -4.89 19.00
CA PRO A 140 -9.04 -4.80 19.13
C PRO A 140 -9.45 -3.86 20.27
N GLY A 141 -10.75 -3.58 20.42
CA GLY A 141 -11.28 -2.57 21.36
C GLY A 141 -11.11 -2.80 22.87
N GLN A 142 -10.37 -3.83 23.32
CA GLN A 142 -9.94 -4.11 24.71
C GLN A 142 -10.86 -3.54 25.82
N PRO A 143 -12.05 -4.16 26.04
CA PRO A 143 -13.05 -3.66 26.98
C PRO A 143 -12.57 -3.60 28.43
N GLU A 144 -11.50 -4.33 28.79
CA GLU A 144 -10.93 -4.33 30.14
C GLU A 144 -10.41 -2.95 30.62
N TYR A 145 -10.24 -1.99 29.70
CA TYR A 145 -9.78 -0.62 30.03
C TYR A 145 -10.90 0.38 30.27
N GLY A 146 -12.18 -0.04 30.16
CA GLY A 146 -13.33 0.82 30.44
C GLY A 146 -13.26 2.17 29.72
N ASP A 147 -13.54 3.26 30.45
CA ASP A 147 -13.59 4.63 29.91
C ASP A 147 -12.21 5.19 29.51
N SER A 148 -11.12 4.50 29.83
CA SER A 148 -9.78 4.91 29.40
C SER A 148 -9.47 4.48 27.96
N ARG A 149 -10.29 3.59 27.36
CA ARG A 149 -10.11 3.13 25.98
C ARG A 149 -10.36 4.26 24.98
N ARG A 150 -9.45 4.46 24.04
CA ARG A 150 -9.58 5.43 22.93
C ARG A 150 -9.31 4.78 21.57
N HIS A 151 -9.39 3.45 21.48
CA HIS A 151 -9.03 2.66 20.29
C HIS A 151 -9.69 3.16 19.01
N GLU A 152 -11.02 3.37 19.03
CA GLU A 152 -11.76 3.79 17.83
C GLU A 152 -11.25 5.12 17.26
N GLU A 153 -11.09 6.12 18.12
CA GLU A 153 -10.60 7.46 17.75
C GLU A 153 -9.14 7.41 17.30
N VAL A 154 -8.29 6.69 18.04
CA VAL A 154 -6.87 6.50 17.71
C VAL A 154 -6.70 5.79 16.37
N HIS A 155 -7.50 4.74 16.09
CA HIS A 155 -7.41 4.02 14.82
C HIS A 155 -7.98 4.82 13.67
N ALA A 156 -9.01 5.64 13.88
CA ALA A 156 -9.52 6.54 12.85
C ALA A 156 -8.44 7.53 12.43
N GLU A 157 -7.76 8.15 13.39
CA GLU A 157 -6.68 9.09 13.11
C GLU A 157 -5.48 8.43 12.44
N LEU A 158 -5.05 7.25 12.93
CA LEU A 158 -3.98 6.48 12.28
C LEU A 158 -4.34 6.08 10.85
N ARG A 159 -5.56 5.62 10.58
CA ARG A 159 -6.00 5.27 9.21
C ARG A 159 -5.99 6.49 8.30
N SER A 160 -6.44 7.65 8.80
CA SER A 160 -6.38 8.89 8.02
C SER A 160 -4.95 9.25 7.65
N TRP A 161 -4.01 9.14 8.59
CA TRP A 161 -2.59 9.39 8.33
C TRP A 161 -1.97 8.35 7.38
N LEU A 162 -2.25 7.07 7.58
CA LEU A 162 -1.74 5.97 6.74
C LEU A 162 -2.17 6.13 5.27
N ASN A 163 -3.35 6.69 5.00
CA ASN A 163 -3.83 6.97 3.64
C ASN A 163 -3.01 8.06 2.91
N GLU A 164 -2.28 8.89 3.66
CA GLU A 164 -1.46 10.00 3.12
C GLU A 164 0.03 9.62 3.04
N LEU A 165 0.42 8.43 3.51
CA LEU A 165 1.82 8.01 3.56
C LEU A 165 2.37 7.66 2.18
N ASP A 166 3.62 8.07 1.95
CA ASP A 166 4.44 7.56 0.86
C ASP A 166 5.11 6.23 1.25
N GLY A 167 4.36 5.13 1.14
CA GLY A 167 4.82 3.79 1.49
C GLY A 167 3.86 2.68 1.09
N ALA A 168 4.37 1.45 1.01
CA ALA A 168 3.56 0.26 0.80
C ALA A 168 3.01 -0.22 2.14
N VAL A 169 1.75 0.10 2.43
CA VAL A 169 1.08 -0.26 3.69
C VAL A 169 0.52 -1.68 3.62
N LEU A 170 0.93 -2.52 4.56
CA LEU A 170 0.49 -3.90 4.72
C LEU A 170 -0.19 -4.06 6.09
N GLU A 171 -1.50 -4.30 6.08
CA GLU A 171 -2.22 -4.68 7.30
C GLU A 171 -1.77 -6.08 7.75
N LEU A 172 -1.44 -6.21 9.03
CA LEU A 172 -0.98 -7.43 9.66
C LEU A 172 -1.80 -7.70 10.93
N ASP A 173 -2.12 -8.96 11.17
CA ASP A 173 -2.74 -9.39 12.42
C ASP A 173 -1.88 -10.45 13.10
N THR A 174 -1.65 -10.26 14.40
CA THR A 174 -0.97 -11.23 15.26
C THR A 174 -1.84 -12.44 15.64
N ARG A 175 -3.14 -12.44 15.27
CA ARG A 175 -4.01 -13.61 15.42
C ARG A 175 -3.61 -14.66 14.38
N LEU A 176 -3.49 -15.91 14.82
CA LEU A 176 -3.18 -17.03 13.94
C LEU A 176 -4.45 -17.83 13.63
N THR A 177 -4.64 -18.20 12.37
CA THR A 177 -5.71 -19.11 11.97
C THR A 177 -5.33 -19.90 10.72
N GLY A 178 -5.90 -21.11 10.58
CA GLY A 178 -5.73 -21.96 9.40
C GLY A 178 -6.86 -21.86 8.38
N ASP A 179 -7.89 -21.04 8.63
CA ASP A 179 -9.12 -20.95 7.81
C ASP A 179 -9.25 -19.66 6.97
N ASP A 180 -8.30 -18.72 7.09
CA ASP A 180 -8.25 -17.48 6.31
C ASP A 180 -6.85 -17.28 5.74
N TRP A 181 -6.72 -17.35 4.41
CA TRP A 181 -5.45 -17.19 3.70
C TRP A 181 -4.81 -15.80 3.88
N ARG A 182 -5.59 -14.80 4.34
CA ARG A 182 -5.09 -13.46 4.64
C ARG A 182 -4.32 -13.38 5.96
N LEU A 183 -4.51 -14.37 6.83
CA LEU A 183 -3.89 -14.44 8.14
C LEU A 183 -2.79 -15.50 8.16
N CYS A 184 -1.82 -15.33 9.05
CA CYS A 184 -0.81 -16.35 9.28
C CYS A 184 -1.43 -17.54 10.02
N SER A 185 -1.07 -18.74 9.62
CA SER A 185 -1.40 -19.98 10.32
C SER A 185 -0.38 -20.34 11.38
N THR A 186 0.86 -19.85 11.25
CA THR A 186 1.96 -20.10 12.19
C THR A 186 2.66 -18.83 12.66
N VAL A 187 3.38 -18.95 13.79
CA VAL A 187 4.26 -17.88 14.29
C VAL A 187 5.35 -17.57 13.27
N ASP A 188 5.93 -18.59 12.64
CA ASP A 188 7.05 -18.42 11.69
C ASP A 188 6.62 -17.63 10.45
N GLU A 189 5.41 -17.84 9.95
CA GLU A 189 4.82 -17.03 8.87
C GLU A 189 4.69 -15.56 9.27
N PHE A 190 4.18 -15.28 10.48
CA PHE A 190 4.05 -13.91 10.97
C PHE A 190 5.43 -13.24 11.14
N ILE A 191 6.41 -13.96 11.69
CA ILE A 191 7.78 -13.45 11.82
C ILE A 191 8.41 -13.20 10.45
N ALA A 192 8.17 -14.05 9.46
CA ALA A 192 8.63 -13.84 8.10
C ALA A 192 8.05 -12.55 7.49
N LEU A 193 6.78 -12.23 7.75
CA LEU A 193 6.18 -10.95 7.35
C LEU A 193 6.82 -9.76 8.07
N VAL A 194 7.03 -9.86 9.39
CA VAL A 194 7.72 -8.81 10.17
C VAL A 194 9.14 -8.56 9.62
N ASP A 195 9.86 -9.61 9.20
CA ASP A 195 11.20 -9.46 8.63
C ASP A 195 11.21 -8.70 7.28
N ARG A 196 10.06 -8.58 6.59
CA ARG A 196 9.92 -7.87 5.32
C ARG A 196 9.51 -6.41 5.45
N VAL A 197 9.03 -5.98 6.61
CA VAL A 197 8.69 -4.57 6.81
C VAL A 197 9.92 -3.74 7.12
N ASP A 198 9.90 -2.47 6.72
CA ASP A 198 10.91 -1.46 7.08
C ASP A 198 10.58 -0.80 8.41
N VAL A 199 9.29 -0.58 8.68
CA VAL A 199 8.76 0.04 9.91
C VAL A 199 7.44 -0.63 10.28
N MET A 200 7.20 -0.81 11.58
CA MET A 200 5.92 -1.27 12.13
C MET A 200 5.14 -0.08 12.74
N VAL A 201 3.88 0.10 12.38
CA VAL A 201 2.94 1.02 13.05
C VAL A 201 1.98 0.17 13.87
N THR A 202 1.85 0.45 15.17
CA THR A 202 1.04 -0.44 16.01
C THR A 202 0.37 0.22 17.20
N THR A 203 -0.84 -0.28 17.52
CA THR A 203 -1.51 -0.07 18.82
C THR A 203 -1.54 -1.34 19.67
N ARG A 204 -0.87 -2.39 19.22
CA ARG A 204 -0.87 -3.70 19.84
C ARG A 204 0.48 -4.01 20.45
N LEU A 205 0.47 -4.45 21.71
CA LEU A 205 1.68 -4.83 22.45
C LEU A 205 2.57 -5.79 21.63
N HIS A 206 2.01 -6.85 21.07
CA HIS A 206 2.81 -7.82 20.30
C HIS A 206 3.28 -7.29 18.95
N GLY A 207 2.64 -6.26 18.38
CA GLY A 207 3.20 -5.57 17.22
C GLY A 207 4.51 -4.88 17.59
N LEU A 208 4.55 -4.21 18.75
CA LEU A 208 5.76 -3.56 19.27
C LEU A 208 6.85 -4.58 19.62
N VAL A 209 6.52 -5.57 20.46
CA VAL A 209 7.50 -6.54 20.98
C VAL A 209 8.10 -7.39 19.86
N LEU A 210 7.27 -7.90 18.93
CA LEU A 210 7.75 -8.75 17.86
C LEU A 210 8.56 -7.96 16.83
N ALA A 211 8.19 -6.71 16.50
CA ALA A 211 9.00 -5.90 15.59
C ALA A 211 10.36 -5.55 16.20
N LEU A 212 10.40 -5.10 17.46
CA LEU A 212 11.66 -4.74 18.12
C LEU A 212 12.58 -5.95 18.32
N SER A 213 12.04 -7.13 18.64
CA SER A 213 12.85 -8.36 18.73
C SER A 213 13.48 -8.77 17.41
N ARG A 214 12.92 -8.32 16.28
CA ARG A 214 13.45 -8.49 14.91
C ARG A 214 14.27 -7.30 14.41
N GLY A 215 14.55 -6.33 15.28
CA GLY A 215 15.34 -5.15 14.94
C GLY A 215 14.62 -4.20 13.99
N LYS A 216 13.29 -4.25 13.94
CA LYS A 216 12.45 -3.39 13.11
C LYS A 216 11.98 -2.15 13.90
N PRO A 217 12.23 -0.93 13.41
CA PRO A 217 11.69 0.28 14.02
C PRO A 217 10.17 0.24 14.15
N VAL A 218 9.65 0.78 15.25
CA VAL A 218 8.22 0.82 15.54
C VAL A 218 7.76 2.26 15.78
N LEU A 219 6.68 2.70 15.13
CA LEU A 219 5.88 3.82 15.57
C LEU A 219 4.70 3.25 16.37
N ALA A 220 4.82 3.32 17.70
CA ALA A 220 3.80 2.81 18.60
C ALA A 220 2.83 3.91 19.01
N VAL A 221 1.56 3.55 19.16
CA VAL A 221 0.56 4.40 19.82
C VAL A 221 -0.11 3.57 20.89
N ASP A 222 -0.12 4.05 22.13
CA ASP A 222 -0.95 3.42 23.15
C ASP A 222 -2.39 3.94 23.02
N PRO A 223 -3.39 3.09 22.76
CA PRO A 223 -4.77 3.55 22.64
C PRO A 223 -5.45 3.78 24.00
N VAL A 224 -4.76 3.60 25.13
CA VAL A 224 -5.30 3.77 26.48
C VAL A 224 -4.86 5.11 27.08
N ARG A 225 -5.81 5.91 27.56
CA ARG A 225 -5.53 7.18 28.25
C ARG A 225 -4.69 6.92 29.51
N GLY A 226 -3.58 7.64 29.66
CA GLY A 226 -2.65 7.46 30.78
C GLY A 226 -1.66 6.32 30.59
N GLY A 227 -1.69 5.66 29.43
CA GLY A 227 -0.86 4.51 29.11
C GLY A 227 -1.49 3.19 29.56
N GLY A 228 -1.03 2.12 28.92
CA GLY A 228 -1.44 0.75 29.17
C GLY A 228 -0.34 -0.21 28.77
N LYS A 229 -0.74 -1.36 28.21
CA LYS A 229 0.15 -2.45 27.82
C LYS A 229 1.26 -2.00 26.85
N VAL A 230 0.96 -1.11 25.90
CA VAL A 230 1.92 -0.67 24.89
C VAL A 230 2.97 0.25 25.51
N SER A 231 2.55 1.26 26.27
CA SER A 231 3.46 2.20 26.95
C SER A 231 4.40 1.48 27.91
N ALA A 232 3.87 0.56 28.72
CA ALA A 232 4.68 -0.22 29.65
C ALA A 232 5.76 -1.06 28.95
N GLN A 233 5.46 -1.60 27.76
CA GLN A 233 6.46 -2.31 26.97
C GLN A 233 7.42 -1.36 26.26
N ALA A 234 6.97 -0.22 25.75
CA ALA A 234 7.88 0.77 25.18
C ALA A 234 8.92 1.22 26.23
N ASP A 235 8.50 1.46 27.47
CA ASP A 235 9.40 1.79 28.58
C ASP A 235 10.37 0.64 28.90
N ALA A 236 9.88 -0.61 28.97
CA ALA A 236 10.73 -1.78 29.22
C ALA A 236 11.79 -2.00 28.13
N TRP A 237 11.48 -1.63 26.88
CA TRP A 237 12.37 -1.70 25.73
C TRP A 237 13.17 -0.41 25.50
N GLN A 238 12.98 0.61 26.35
CA GLN A 238 13.53 1.96 26.21
C GLN A 238 13.26 2.58 24.82
N TRP A 239 12.09 2.29 24.26
CA TRP A 239 11.71 2.67 22.91
C TRP A 239 11.06 4.06 22.86
N PRO A 240 11.61 5.04 22.11
CA PRO A 240 11.18 6.43 22.20
C PRO A 240 10.01 6.81 21.27
N ALA A 241 9.80 6.07 20.18
CA ALA A 241 8.78 6.39 19.18
C ALA A 241 7.40 5.85 19.60
N LEU A 242 6.88 6.43 20.68
CA LEU A 242 5.57 6.15 21.27
C LEU A 242 4.73 7.44 21.33
N LEU A 243 3.46 7.35 20.96
CA LEU A 243 2.47 8.40 21.17
C LEU A 243 1.35 7.95 22.12
N GLN A 244 0.88 8.89 22.93
CA GLN A 244 -0.30 8.75 23.77
C GLN A 244 -1.55 9.28 23.05
N PRO A 245 -2.77 8.89 23.48
CA PRO A 245 -3.99 9.34 22.81
C PRO A 245 -4.15 10.86 22.75
N TYR A 246 -3.73 11.58 23.80
CA TYR A 246 -3.85 13.05 23.83
C TYR A 246 -2.90 13.76 22.84
N GLN A 247 -1.79 13.12 22.47
CA GLN A 247 -0.85 13.66 21.48
C GLN A 247 -1.36 13.39 20.07
N LEU A 248 -1.90 12.19 19.85
CA LEU A 248 -2.44 11.79 18.55
C LEU A 248 -3.75 12.51 18.22
N LEU A 249 -4.56 12.86 19.21
CA LEU A 249 -5.85 13.54 19.00
C LEU A 249 -5.78 15.07 19.23
N GLY A 250 -4.57 15.62 19.38
CA GLY A 250 -4.33 17.06 19.49
C GLY A 250 -3.94 17.69 18.16
N ASP A 251 -3.85 19.03 18.13
CA ASP A 251 -3.63 19.80 16.91
C ASP A 251 -2.30 19.49 16.18
N ASP A 252 -1.27 19.05 16.93
CA ASP A 252 0.06 18.73 16.39
C ASP A 252 0.22 17.26 15.95
N SER A 253 -0.87 16.48 15.87
CA SER A 253 -0.85 15.02 15.65
C SER A 253 -0.03 14.61 14.41
N ARG A 254 -0.31 15.22 13.26
CA ARG A 254 0.36 14.95 11.98
C ARG A 254 1.86 15.23 12.07
N SER A 255 2.24 16.37 12.64
CA SER A 255 3.64 16.75 12.83
C SER A 255 4.40 15.76 13.73
N LEU A 256 3.75 15.19 14.74
CA LEU A 256 4.35 14.18 15.61
C LEU A 256 4.49 12.83 14.92
N LEU A 257 3.46 12.39 14.19
CA LEU A 257 3.50 11.16 13.40
C LEU A 257 4.61 11.20 12.34
N ASP A 258 4.66 12.27 11.56
CA ASP A 258 5.66 12.44 10.49
C ASP A 258 7.07 12.51 11.05
N ARG A 259 7.26 13.17 12.20
CA ARG A 259 8.54 13.19 12.90
C ARG A 259 9.02 11.79 13.26
N TRP A 260 8.15 10.98 13.86
CA TRP A 260 8.51 9.61 14.25
C TRP A 260 8.70 8.70 13.05
N TRP A 261 7.86 8.85 12.03
CA TRP A 261 8.01 8.16 10.75
C TRP A 261 9.38 8.40 10.12
N VAL A 262 9.76 9.67 9.95
CA VAL A 262 11.07 10.05 9.40
C VAL A 262 12.20 9.52 10.28
N TRP A 263 12.07 9.59 11.61
CA TRP A 263 13.09 9.07 12.52
C TRP A 263 13.25 7.55 12.41
N CYS A 264 12.14 6.80 12.35
CA CYS A 264 12.14 5.33 12.18
C CYS A 264 12.80 4.90 10.87
N LEU A 265 12.58 5.63 9.78
CA LEU A 265 13.20 5.33 8.48
C LEU A 265 14.69 5.66 8.40
N ARG A 266 15.18 6.60 9.23
CA ARG A 266 16.58 7.02 9.27
C ARG A 266 17.46 6.02 10.02
N ALA A 267 18.77 6.18 9.82
CA ALA A 267 19.78 5.33 10.46
C ALA A 267 19.64 5.31 11.99
N ALA A 268 19.28 6.42 12.63
CA ALA A 268 19.10 6.49 14.08
C ALA A 268 18.00 5.53 14.59
N GLY A 269 16.81 5.54 13.99
CA GLY A 269 15.72 4.65 14.37
C GLY A 269 16.04 3.18 14.07
N LYS A 270 16.65 2.91 12.91
CA LYS A 270 17.10 1.56 12.52
C LYS A 270 18.17 1.01 13.48
N SER A 271 19.13 1.84 13.89
CA SER A 271 20.16 1.46 14.86
C SER A 271 19.58 1.21 16.26
N ALA A 272 18.65 2.06 16.72
CA ALA A 272 17.97 1.86 18.00
C ALA A 272 17.22 0.51 18.02
N ALA A 273 16.48 0.19 16.96
CA ALA A 273 15.75 -1.07 16.89
C ALA A 273 16.68 -2.30 16.91
N ARG A 274 17.80 -2.25 16.19
CA ARG A 274 18.82 -3.32 16.20
C ARG A 274 19.49 -3.51 17.57
N GLN A 275 19.62 -2.44 18.36
CA GLN A 275 20.12 -2.56 19.73
C GLN A 275 19.07 -3.23 20.61
N SER A 276 17.81 -2.79 20.48
CA SER A 276 16.66 -3.38 21.17
C SER A 276 16.51 -4.89 20.93
N SER A 277 16.82 -5.41 19.73
CA SER A 277 16.68 -6.85 19.42
C SER A 277 17.58 -7.79 20.23
N THR A 278 18.57 -7.25 20.96
CA THR A 278 19.42 -8.02 21.88
C THR A 278 18.85 -8.15 23.29
N THR A 279 17.73 -7.48 23.56
CA THR A 279 17.04 -7.51 24.85
C THR A 279 16.44 -8.90 25.11
N SER A 280 16.76 -9.49 26.26
CA SER A 280 16.16 -10.73 26.75
C SER A 280 15.16 -10.46 27.86
N SER A 281 14.03 -11.19 27.87
CA SER A 281 13.05 -11.10 28.95
C SER A 281 13.59 -11.73 30.25
N PRO A 282 13.68 -10.98 31.37
CA PRO A 282 14.08 -11.55 32.67
C PRO A 282 12.97 -12.42 33.27
N LEU A 283 11.74 -12.29 32.79
CA LEU A 283 10.57 -13.00 33.33
C LEU A 283 10.61 -14.50 33.05
N LEU A 284 11.29 -14.94 31.99
CA LEU A 284 11.40 -16.37 31.71
C LEU A 284 12.21 -17.07 32.81
N ALA A 285 13.41 -16.57 33.11
CA ALA A 285 14.26 -17.11 34.17
C ALA A 285 13.54 -17.04 35.53
N ALA A 286 13.02 -15.86 35.89
CA ALA A 286 12.30 -15.68 37.15
C ALA A 286 11.06 -16.58 37.26
N GLY A 287 10.34 -16.80 36.15
CA GLY A 287 9.19 -17.70 36.09
C GLY A 287 9.57 -19.16 36.28
N VAL A 288 10.67 -19.62 35.65
CA VAL A 288 11.19 -20.98 35.89
C VAL A 288 11.64 -21.14 37.34
N ASP A 289 12.35 -20.17 37.89
CA ASP A 289 12.81 -20.21 39.29
C ASP A 289 11.63 -20.27 40.27
N ALA A 290 10.57 -19.49 40.01
CA ALA A 290 9.35 -19.53 40.82
C ALA A 290 8.64 -20.90 40.76
N LEU A 291 8.55 -21.51 39.58
CA LEU A 291 7.96 -22.85 39.42
C LEU A 291 8.79 -23.94 40.13
N LEU A 292 10.12 -23.82 40.10
CA LEU A 292 11.02 -24.75 40.80
C LEU A 292 10.88 -24.62 42.32
N ALA A 293 10.80 -23.40 42.85
CA ALA A 293 10.62 -23.15 44.28
C ALA A 293 9.28 -23.70 44.82
N GLU A 294 8.20 -23.61 44.05
CA GLU A 294 6.90 -24.19 44.43
C GLU A 294 6.91 -25.72 44.40
N ARG A 295 7.71 -26.35 43.51
CA ARG A 295 7.87 -27.81 43.49
C ARG A 295 8.54 -28.35 44.76
N GLU A 296 9.42 -27.59 45.39
CA GLU A 296 10.11 -27.98 46.64
C GLU A 296 9.22 -27.85 47.89
N ARG A 297 8.05 -27.23 47.76
CA ARG A 297 7.07 -27.03 48.85
C ARG A 297 5.97 -28.10 48.91
N VAL A 298 5.87 -28.96 47.89
CA VAL A 298 4.88 -30.05 47.76
C VAL A 298 5.56 -31.38 48.05
#